data_AF-B7PM52-F1
#
_entry.id   AF-B7PM52-F1
#
_cell.length_a   1.000
_cell.length_b   1.000
_cell.length_c   1.000
_cell.angle_alpha   90.00
_cell.angle_beta   90.00
_cell.angle_gamma   90.00
#
_symmetry.space_group_name_H-M   'P 1'
#
loop_
_entity.id
_entity.type
_entity.pdbx_description
1 polymer ?
#
loop_
_entity_poly.entity_id
_entity_poly.type
_entity_poly.pdbx_seq_one_letter_code
_entity_poly.pdbx_strand_id
1 'polypeptide(L)'
;MHKATVCAGISGLSSSKWNPAECRTVLTCVNQVLFQEYGLTGDRNHYHTPENSFIDKVLEKKSGIPLTLCVVYEAVARRVGVHCLPVNFPTHFLLKWLEHP
;
A
#
# COMPACT_ATOMS: atom_id res chain seq x y z
N MET A 1 -14.34 27.72 -8.16
CA MET A 1 -13.62 27.22 -6.97
C MET A 1 -14.49 26.20 -6.26
N HIS A 2 -14.36 24.92 -6.59
CA HIS A 2 -15.12 23.86 -5.92
C HIS A 2 -14.34 23.40 -4.68
N LYS A 3 -14.85 23.77 -3.50
CA LYS A 3 -14.40 23.23 -2.21
C LYS A 3 -14.78 21.76 -2.14
N ALA A 4 -13.80 20.87 -2.16
CA ALA A 4 -14.00 19.49 -1.72
C ALA A 4 -14.07 19.49 -0.19
N THR A 5 -15.29 19.50 0.34
CA THR A 5 -15.58 19.16 1.73
C THR A 5 -15.28 17.66 1.89
N VAL A 6 -14.18 17.32 2.56
CA VAL A 6 -13.91 15.94 2.98
C VAL A 6 -14.65 15.72 4.31
N CYS A 7 -15.57 14.75 4.30
CA CYS A 7 -16.36 14.34 5.45
C CYS A 7 -15.47 14.03 6.68
N ALA A 8 -15.86 14.61 7.82
CA ALA A 8 -15.47 14.13 9.13
C ALA A 8 -16.03 12.72 9.34
N GLY A 9 -15.17 11.70 9.36
CA GLY A 9 -15.60 10.31 9.52
C GLY A 9 -14.49 9.26 9.50
N ILE A 10 -13.31 9.56 10.06
CA ILE A 10 -12.23 8.57 10.28
C ILE A 10 -11.44 8.93 11.55
N SER A 11 -12.13 9.04 12.68
CA SER A 11 -11.54 9.29 14.00
C SER A 11 -10.81 8.08 14.62
N GLY A 12 -10.65 6.98 13.89
CA GLY A 12 -10.02 5.74 14.39
C GLY A 12 -8.73 5.29 13.67
N LEU A 13 -8.22 6.03 12.68
CA LEU A 13 -7.07 5.62 11.85
C LEU A 13 -5.74 6.31 12.20
N SER A 14 -5.67 7.02 13.34
CA SER A 14 -4.61 7.99 13.58
C SER A 14 -3.31 7.44 14.17
N SER A 15 -3.23 6.18 14.60
CA SER A 15 -2.00 5.68 15.25
C SER A 15 -1.63 4.28 14.78
N SER A 16 -0.38 4.14 14.33
CA SER A 16 0.24 2.82 14.20
C SER A 16 0.31 2.18 15.59
N LYS A 17 0.11 0.86 15.66
CA LYS A 17 0.16 0.08 16.91
C LYS A 17 1.55 0.15 17.58
N TRP A 18 2.59 0.26 16.77
CA TRP A 18 3.99 0.14 17.18
C TRP A 18 4.64 1.50 17.34
N ASN A 19 5.74 1.55 18.09
CA ASN A 19 6.57 2.75 18.13
C ASN A 19 7.31 2.95 16.78
N PRO A 20 7.91 4.13 16.51
CA PRO A 20 8.54 4.40 15.21
C PRO A 20 9.68 3.45 14.81
N ALA A 21 10.49 2.97 15.77
CA ALA A 21 11.56 2.03 15.48
C ALA A 21 11.00 0.64 15.10
N GLU A 22 9.99 0.18 15.84
CA GLU A 22 9.28 -1.07 15.55
C GLU A 22 8.51 -0.99 14.21
N CYS A 23 7.87 0.14 13.91
CA CYS A 23 7.19 0.35 12.62
C CYS A 23 8.15 0.18 11.45
N ARG A 24 9.39 0.70 11.53
CA ARG A 24 10.42 0.46 10.51
C ARG A 24 10.73 -1.01 10.36
N THR A 25 10.94 -1.73 11.45
CA THR A 25 11.18 -3.18 11.42
C THR A 25 10.02 -3.91 10.77
N VAL A 26 8.78 -3.60 11.15
CA VAL A 26 7.58 -4.21 10.56
C VAL A 26 7.49 -3.92 9.06
N LEU A 27 7.71 -2.69 8.62
CA LEU A 27 7.70 -2.34 7.19
C LEU A 27 8.81 -3.07 6.42
N THR A 28 10.00 -3.20 6.99
CA THR A 28 11.08 -4.01 6.40
C THR A 28 10.67 -5.47 6.26
N CYS A 29 10.05 -6.06 7.28
CA CYS A 29 9.54 -7.43 7.21
C CYS A 29 8.44 -7.57 6.15
N VAL A 30 7.49 -6.63 6.08
CA VAL A 30 6.43 -6.65 5.04
C VAL A 30 7.05 -6.59 3.64
N ASN A 31 8.05 -5.74 3.43
CA ASN A 31 8.78 -5.66 2.15
C ASN A 31 9.45 -6.99 1.80
N GLN A 32 10.18 -7.58 2.75
CA GLN A 32 10.86 -8.85 2.55
C GLN A 32 9.87 -9.97 2.21
N VAL A 33 8.82 -10.11 3.01
CA VAL A 33 7.83 -11.17 2.83
C VAL A 33 7.07 -11.01 1.52
N LEU A 34 6.58 -9.81 1.19
CA LEU A 34 5.75 -9.63 0.00
C LEU A 34 6.55 -9.70 -1.31
N PHE A 35 7.73 -9.08 -1.36
CA PHE A 35 8.48 -8.94 -2.61
C PHE A 35 9.59 -9.96 -2.79
N GLN A 36 10.21 -10.46 -1.71
CA GLN A 36 11.30 -11.44 -1.79
C GLN A 36 10.79 -12.88 -1.60
N GLU A 37 10.02 -13.13 -0.54
CA GLU A 37 9.59 -14.49 -0.19
C GLU A 37 8.34 -14.93 -0.97
N TYR A 38 7.29 -14.10 -0.93
CA TYR A 38 6.06 -14.36 -1.68
C TYR A 38 6.27 -14.11 -3.18
N GLY A 39 7.10 -13.12 -3.53
CA GLY A 39 7.54 -12.85 -4.89
C GLY A 39 6.61 -11.95 -5.70
N LEU A 40 5.88 -11.03 -5.06
CA LEU A 40 5.16 -10.00 -5.81
C LEU A 40 6.13 -9.18 -6.67
N THR A 41 5.75 -8.93 -7.92
CA THR A 41 6.55 -8.09 -8.83
C THR A 41 5.66 -7.17 -9.68
N GLY A 42 6.26 -6.11 -10.21
CA GLY A 42 5.58 -5.18 -11.10
C GLY A 42 5.59 -5.65 -12.54
N ASP A 43 4.42 -5.70 -13.18
CA ASP A 43 4.30 -5.93 -14.62
C ASP A 43 4.13 -4.60 -15.37
N ARG A 44 5.25 -4.04 -15.83
CA ARG A 44 5.26 -2.82 -16.64
C ARG A 44 5.00 -3.10 -18.12
N ASN A 45 5.23 -4.32 -18.58
CA ASN A 45 5.13 -4.68 -19.99
C ASN A 45 3.67 -4.90 -20.40
N HIS A 46 2.84 -5.42 -19.49
CA HIS A 46 1.42 -5.64 -19.71
C HIS A 46 0.55 -4.73 -18.84
N TYR A 47 0.94 -3.46 -18.72
CA TYR A 47 0.27 -2.48 -17.86
C TYR A 47 -1.23 -2.34 -18.14
N HIS A 48 -1.64 -2.45 -19.41
CA HIS A 48 -3.03 -2.30 -19.84
C HIS A 48 -3.85 -3.59 -19.76
N THR A 49 -3.27 -4.70 -19.31
CA THR A 49 -4.02 -5.95 -19.11
C THR A 49 -4.88 -5.83 -17.87
N PRO A 50 -6.22 -5.96 -17.96
CA PRO A 50 -7.11 -5.77 -16.82
C PRO A 50 -6.78 -6.65 -15.62
N GLU A 51 -6.29 -7.87 -15.87
CA GLU A 51 -5.90 -8.83 -14.85
C GLU A 51 -4.78 -8.32 -13.93
N ASN A 52 -3.91 -7.42 -14.40
CA ASN A 52 -2.86 -6.81 -13.57
C ASN A 52 -3.44 -5.78 -12.57
N SER A 53 -4.73 -5.47 -12.67
CA SER A 53 -5.47 -4.61 -11.74
C SER A 53 -6.39 -5.37 -10.78
N PHE A 54 -6.66 -6.66 -11.03
CA PHE A 54 -7.56 -7.46 -10.19
C PHE A 54 -6.77 -8.14 -9.07
N ILE A 55 -7.13 -7.88 -7.81
CA ILE A 55 -6.35 -8.32 -6.65
C ILE A 55 -6.23 -9.84 -6.60
N ASP A 56 -7.29 -10.58 -6.89
CA ASP A 56 -7.27 -12.05 -6.95
C ASP A 56 -6.25 -12.54 -7.99
N LYS A 57 -6.25 -11.95 -9.19
CA LYS A 57 -5.32 -12.31 -10.28
C LYS A 57 -3.88 -11.91 -10.00
N VAL A 58 -3.66 -10.76 -9.38
CA VAL A 58 -2.33 -10.33 -8.95
C VAL A 58 -1.76 -11.26 -7.89
N LEU A 59 -2.58 -11.72 -6.94
CA LEU A 59 -2.15 -12.66 -5.91
C LEU A 59 -1.86 -14.06 -6.49
N GLU A 60 -2.67 -14.52 -7.45
CA GLU A 60 -2.45 -15.79 -8.18
C GLU A 60 -1.14 -15.74 -9.01
N LYS A 61 -0.97 -14.68 -9.82
CA LYS A 61 0.18 -14.54 -10.74
C LYS A 61 1.44 -14.02 -10.07
N LYS A 62 1.30 -13.45 -8.87
CA LYS A 62 2.35 -12.72 -8.15
C LYS A 62 2.91 -11.53 -8.94
N SER A 63 2.11 -10.96 -9.84
CA SER A 63 2.52 -9.86 -10.70
C SER A 63 1.35 -8.93 -11.00
N GLY A 64 1.57 -7.61 -11.02
CA GLY A 64 0.51 -6.63 -11.25
C GLY A 64 1.02 -5.21 -11.48
N ILE A 65 0.11 -4.25 -11.67
CA ILE A 65 0.50 -2.84 -11.79
C ILE A 65 0.90 -2.26 -10.43
N PRO A 66 1.78 -1.23 -10.40
CA PRO A 66 2.24 -0.62 -9.15
C PRO A 66 1.11 -0.21 -8.20
N LEU A 67 0.01 0.34 -8.72
CA LEU A 67 -1.15 0.73 -7.93
C LEU A 67 -1.74 -0.45 -7.13
N THR A 68 -1.96 -1.59 -7.78
CA THR A 68 -2.52 -2.78 -7.13
C THR A 68 -1.56 -3.34 -6.08
N LEU A 69 -0.26 -3.33 -6.37
CA LEU A 69 0.76 -3.76 -5.41
C LEU A 69 0.77 -2.85 -4.18
N CYS A 70 0.62 -1.53 -4.34
CA CYS A 70 0.46 -0.62 -3.21
C CYS A 70 -0.80 -0.92 -2.39
N VAL A 71 -1.93 -1.24 -3.02
CA VAL A 71 -3.15 -1.63 -2.30
C VAL A 71 -2.93 -2.89 -1.48
N VAL A 72 -2.30 -3.92 -2.06
CA VAL A 72 -1.96 -5.16 -1.33
C VAL A 72 -1.00 -4.87 -0.18
N TYR A 73 0.03 -4.04 -0.41
CA TYR A 73 0.98 -3.64 0.61
C TYR A 73 0.31 -2.93 1.79
N GLU A 74 -0.51 -1.90 1.53
CA GLU A 74 -1.25 -1.16 2.57
C GLU A 74 -2.16 -2.11 3.36
N ALA A 75 -2.86 -2.99 2.65
CA ALA A 75 -3.77 -3.94 3.26
C ALA A 75 -3.04 -4.87 4.25
N VAL A 76 -1.83 -5.31 3.92
CA VAL A 76 -0.99 -6.13 4.81
C VAL A 76 -0.43 -5.30 5.96
N ALA A 77 0.21 -4.16 5.66
CA ALA A 77 0.79 -3.25 6.64
C ALA A 77 -0.23 -2.84 7.72
N ARG A 78 -1.45 -2.49 7.30
CA ARG A 78 -2.53 -2.11 8.21
C ARG A 78 -2.98 -3.26 9.11
N ARG A 79 -3.04 -4.49 8.60
CA ARG A 79 -3.39 -5.69 9.40
C ARG A 79 -2.33 -6.02 10.44
N VAL A 80 -1.05 -5.75 10.15
CA VAL A 80 0.03 -5.89 11.13
C VAL A 80 0.21 -4.66 12.02
N GLY A 81 -0.63 -3.63 11.88
CA GLY A 81 -0.68 -2.47 12.78
C GLY A 81 0.17 -1.28 12.36
N VAL A 82 0.65 -1.20 11.12
CA VAL A 82 1.31 0.00 10.57
C VAL A 82 0.37 0.68 9.58
N HIS A 83 0.05 1.95 9.82
CA HIS A 83 -0.82 2.69 8.91
C HIS A 83 0.00 3.50 7.90
N CYS A 84 -0.28 3.29 6.61
CA CYS A 84 0.31 4.07 5.52
C CYS A 84 -0.81 4.80 4.76
N LEU A 85 -0.60 6.09 4.49
CA LEU A 85 -1.55 6.91 3.77
C LEU A 85 -1.32 6.81 2.25
N PRO A 86 -2.39 6.63 1.45
CA PRO A 86 -2.27 6.72 0.02
C PRO A 86 -2.04 8.17 -0.42
N VAL A 87 -1.07 8.38 -1.31
CA VAL A 87 -0.75 9.69 -1.90
C VAL A 87 -0.78 9.55 -3.41
N ASN A 88 -1.65 10.33 -4.05
CA ASN A 88 -1.69 10.43 -5.50
C ASN A 88 -0.66 11.45 -5.98
N PHE A 89 0.15 11.07 -6.96
CA PHE A 89 1.11 11.93 -7.63
C PHE A 89 0.92 11.79 -9.15
N PRO A 90 1.18 12.82 -9.97
CA PRO A 90 1.08 12.66 -11.42
C PRO A 90 1.84 11.41 -11.88
N THR A 91 1.12 10.53 -12.59
CA THR A 91 1.58 9.23 -13.10
C THR A 91 2.07 8.20 -12.06
N HIS A 92 1.95 8.47 -10.75
CA HIS A 92 2.44 7.60 -9.68
C HIS A 92 1.49 7.51 -8.50
N PHE A 93 1.45 6.35 -7.86
CA PHE A 93 0.76 6.15 -6.58
C PHE A 93 1.78 5.76 -5.52
N LEU A 94 1.74 6.44 -4.38
CA LEU A 94 2.71 6.26 -3.31
C LEU A 94 1.98 5.95 -2.00
N LEU A 95 2.69 5.24 -1.11
CA LEU A 95 2.27 5.08 0.28
C LEU A 95 3.20 5.91 1.16
N LYS A 96 2.63 6.79 1.96
CA LYS A 96 3.34 7.60 2.95
C LYS A 96 3.11 7.01 4.33
N TRP A 97 4.17 6.49 4.96
CA TRP A 97 4.16 6.23 6.39
C TRP A 97 4.41 7.54 7.15
N LEU A 98 3.51 7.89 8.07
CA LEU A 98 3.68 9.05 8.95
C LEU A 98 4.48 8.61 10.17
N GLU A 99 5.81 8.76 10.09
CA GLU A 99 6.71 8.47 11.21
C GLU A 99 6.46 9.38 12.42
N HIS A 100 6.03 10.61 12.14
CA HIS A 100 5.66 11.61 13.14
C HIS A 100 4.30 12.21 12.72
N PRO A 101 3.33 12.35 13.66
CA PRO A 101 2.06 13.03 13.39
C PRO A 101 2.25 14.51 13.07
#